data_AF-A0A7J3RXS9-F1
#
_entry.id   AF-A0A7J3RXS9-F1
#
_cell.length_a   1.000
_cell.length_b   1.000
_cell.length_c   1.000
_cell.angle_alpha   90.00
_cell.angle_beta   90.00
_cell.angle_gamma   90.00
#
_symmetry.space_group_name_H-M   'P 1'
#
loop_
_entity.id
_entity.type
_entity.pdbx_description
1 polymer ?
#
loop_
_entity_poly.entity_id
_entity_poly.type
_entity_poly.pdbx_seq_one_letter_code
_entity_poly.pdbx_strand_id
1 'polypeptide(L)'
;MAVDVNRALYYVLVSGMVMSTGLFVVGLVLQAAPGLQPLSWPVLYAATVVLIATPVTRTFVGTLAFAYNREGRQALVSGTVFAILMLSIFLGFVMHFSP
;
A
#
# COMPACT_ATOMS: atom_id res chain seq x y z
N MET A 1 -1.58 -26.77 5.62
CA MET A 1 -0.39 -25.95 5.30
C MET A 1 -0.66 -24.89 4.23
N ALA A 2 -1.17 -25.19 3.03
CA ALA A 2 -1.52 -24.16 2.04
C ALA A 2 -2.70 -23.24 2.46
N VAL A 3 -3.66 -23.79 3.21
CA VAL A 3 -4.83 -23.05 3.72
C VAL A 3 -4.43 -21.97 4.73
N ASP A 4 -3.40 -22.23 5.55
CA ASP A 4 -2.96 -21.31 6.61
C ASP A 4 -2.28 -20.06 6.04
N VAL A 5 -1.43 -20.23 5.02
CA VAL A 5 -0.74 -19.12 4.34
C VAL A 5 -1.73 -18.21 3.60
N ASN A 6 -2.72 -18.79 2.92
CA ASN A 6 -3.75 -18.01 2.23
C ASN A 6 -4.61 -17.21 3.23
N ARG A 7 -4.90 -17.78 4.40
CA ARG A 7 -5.65 -17.10 5.46
C ARG A 7 -4.84 -15.95 6.08
N ALA A 8 -3.54 -16.15 6.32
CA ALA A 8 -2.64 -15.11 6.80
C ALA A 8 -2.48 -13.97 5.78
N LEU A 9 -2.31 -14.29 4.50
CA LEU A 9 -2.36 -13.34 3.40
C LEU A 9 -3.65 -12.53 3.41
N TYR A 10 -4.80 -13.21 3.49
CA TYR A 10 -6.11 -12.57 3.52
C TYR A 10 -6.22 -11.55 4.67
N TYR A 11 -5.79 -11.89 5.89
CA TYR A 11 -5.83 -10.97 7.02
C TYR A 11 -4.95 -9.74 6.82
N VAL A 12 -3.71 -9.93 6.36
CA VAL A 12 -2.79 -8.81 6.07
C VAL A 12 -3.37 -7.88 5.01
N LEU A 13 -3.99 -8.45 3.98
CA LEU A 13 -4.58 -7.70 2.87
C LEU A 13 -5.81 -6.91 3.31
N VAL A 14 -6.71 -7.54 4.06
CA VAL A 14 -7.94 -6.92 4.55
C VAL A 14 -7.62 -5.86 5.60
N SER A 15 -6.70 -6.13 6.53
CA SER A 15 -6.32 -5.14 7.55
C SER A 15 -5.68 -3.90 6.92
N GLY A 16 -4.81 -4.08 5.92
CA GLY A 16 -4.18 -2.97 5.20
C GLY A 16 -5.21 -2.14 4.43
N MET A 17 -6.17 -2.78 3.78
CA MET A 17 -7.25 -2.10 3.07
C MET A 17 -8.12 -1.28 4.03
N VAL A 18 -8.58 -1.88 5.12
CA VAL A 18 -9.45 -1.22 6.10
C VAL A 18 -8.75 -0.04 6.77
N MET A 19 -7.48 -0.18 7.18
CA MET A 19 -6.72 0.93 7.76
C MET A 19 -6.51 2.08 6.77
N SER A 20 -6.17 1.78 5.52
CA SER A 20 -5.93 2.81 4.49
C SER A 20 -7.18 3.60 4.18
N THR A 21 -8.30 2.91 3.98
CA THR A 21 -9.59 3.55 3.73
C THR A 21 -10.02 4.39 4.94
N GLY A 22 -9.86 3.87 6.16
CA GLY A 22 -10.18 4.59 7.39
C GLY A 22 -9.39 5.89 7.54
N LEU A 23 -8.06 5.83 7.40
CA LEU A 23 -7.19 7.01 7.51
C LEU A 23 -7.49 8.05 6.45
N PHE A 24 -7.77 7.62 5.22
CA PHE A 24 -8.10 8.54 4.14
C PHE A 24 -9.45 9.23 4.35
N VAL A 25 -10.47 8.48 4.75
CA VAL A 25 -11.80 9.04 5.09
C VAL A 25 -11.68 10.03 6.24
N VAL A 26 -10.95 9.70 7.30
CA VAL A 26 -10.72 10.61 8.44
C VAL A 26 -10.00 11.89 7.98
N GLY A 27 -8.96 11.76 7.15
CA GLY A 27 -8.25 12.92 6.60
C GLY A 27 -9.14 13.84 5.76
N LEU A 28 -10.03 13.28 4.93
CA LEU A 28 -10.98 14.06 4.14
C LEU A 28 -12.04 14.77 5.01
N VAL A 29 -12.55 14.10 6.03
CA VAL A 29 -13.51 14.68 6.97
C VAL A 29 -12.87 15.85 7.74
N LEU A 30 -11.62 15.71 8.18
CA LEU A 30 -10.89 16.78 8.85
C LEU A 30 -10.60 17.97 7.93
N GLN A 31 -10.31 17.71 6.64
CA GLN A 31 -10.12 18.76 5.63
C GLN A 31 -11.41 19.55 5.37
N ALA A 32 -12.57 18.90 5.42
CA ALA A 32 -13.87 19.52 5.20
C ALA A 32 -14.40 20.31 6.41
N ALA A 33 -13.81 20.15 7.60
CA ALA A 33 -14.22 20.84 8.82
C ALA A 33 -13.55 22.23 8.96
N PRO A 34 -14.31 23.34 8.91
CA PRO A 34 -13.74 24.68 9.09
C PRO A 34 -13.26 24.87 10.54
N GLY A 35 -12.00 25.27 10.72
CA GLY A 35 -11.36 25.50 12.04
C GLY A 35 -10.32 24.47 12.46
N LEU A 36 -10.27 23.29 11.82
CA LEU A 36 -9.28 22.22 12.09
C LEU A 36 -8.26 22.04 10.95
N GLN A 37 -8.23 22.96 9.99
CA GLN A 37 -7.30 23.00 8.86
C GLN A 37 -5.80 22.83 9.23
N PRO A 38 -5.27 23.41 10.33
CA PRO A 38 -3.87 23.19 10.69
C PRO A 38 -3.59 21.78 11.24
N LEU A 39 -4.59 20.93 11.46
CA LEU A 39 -4.42 19.52 11.82
C LEU A 39 -4.66 18.57 10.64
N SER A 40 -5.23 19.05 9.52
CA SER A 40 -5.53 18.19 8.37
C SER A 40 -4.27 17.84 7.55
N TRP A 41 -3.30 18.75 7.44
CA TRP A 41 -2.07 18.51 6.66
C TRP A 41 -1.21 17.32 7.14
N PRO A 42 -0.91 17.12 8.45
CA PRO A 42 -0.13 15.96 8.87
C PRO A 42 -0.94 14.66 8.72
N VAL A 43 -2.26 14.71 8.92
CA VAL A 43 -3.14 13.54 8.79
C VAL A 43 -3.26 13.12 7.33
N LEU A 44 -3.43 14.06 6.39
CA LEU A 44 -3.47 13.78 4.97
C LEU A 44 -2.11 13.30 4.44
N TYR A 45 -1.01 13.86 4.94
CA TYR A 45 0.33 13.36 4.60
C TYR A 45 0.51 11.91 5.08
N ALA A 46 0.18 11.63 6.34
CA ALA A 46 0.20 10.27 6.88
C ALA A 46 -0.72 9.31 6.10
N ALA A 47 -1.94 9.74 5.76
CA ALA A 47 -2.87 8.96 4.95
C ALA A 47 -2.32 8.68 3.54
N THR A 48 -1.64 9.65 2.93
CA THR A 48 -1.00 9.50 1.62
C THR A 48 0.15 8.49 1.69
N VAL A 49 1.00 8.60 2.71
CA VAL A 49 2.09 7.64 2.95
C VAL A 49 1.52 6.23 3.12
N VAL A 50 0.47 6.07 3.92
CA VAL A 50 -0.18 4.76 4.13
C VAL A 50 -0.82 4.23 2.84
N LEU A 51 -1.48 5.09 2.05
CA LEU A 51 -2.07 4.73 0.76
C LEU A 51 -1.04 4.27 -0.27
N ILE A 52 0.16 4.88 -0.28
CA ILE A 52 1.26 4.46 -1.15
C ILE A 52 1.92 3.19 -0.61
N ALA A 53 2.11 3.08 0.71
CA ALA A 53 2.73 1.92 1.34
C ALA A 53 1.90 0.65 1.20
N THR A 54 0.58 0.74 1.27
CA THR A 54 -0.33 -0.41 1.24
C THR A 54 -0.22 -1.28 -0.03
N PRO A 55 -0.26 -0.73 -1.27
CA PRO A 55 -0.04 -1.51 -2.47
C PRO A 55 1.38 -2.11 -2.55
N VAL A 56 2.39 -1.43 -2.00
CA VAL A 56 3.77 -1.96 -1.92
C VAL A 56 3.83 -3.17 -1.00
N THR A 57 3.32 -3.06 0.23
CA THR A 57 3.29 -4.18 1.19
C THR A 57 2.47 -5.34 0.63
N ARG A 58 1.33 -5.05 0.00
CA ARG A 58 0.46 -6.05 -0.63
C ARG A 58 1.20 -6.85 -1.71
N THR A 59 1.86 -6.16 -2.63
CA THR A 59 2.57 -6.81 -3.75
C THR A 59 3.81 -7.55 -3.27
N PHE A 60 4.53 -7.01 -2.29
CA PHE A 60 5.67 -7.66 -1.66
C PHE A 60 5.28 -8.97 -0.95
N VAL A 61 4.28 -8.93 -0.06
CA VAL A 61 3.81 -10.10 0.68
C VAL A 61 3.20 -11.14 -0.27
N GLY A 62 2.45 -10.71 -1.29
CA GLY A 62 1.95 -11.59 -2.35
C GLY A 62 3.07 -12.31 -3.10
N THR A 63 4.10 -11.58 -3.52
CA THR A 63 5.26 -12.15 -4.23
C THR A 63 5.99 -13.18 -3.38
N LEU A 64 6.25 -12.85 -2.09
CA LEU A 64 6.89 -13.77 -1.15
C LEU A 64 6.05 -15.03 -0.92
N ALA A 65 4.74 -14.90 -0.76
CA ALA A 65 3.87 -16.04 -0.52
C ALA A 65 3.77 -16.96 -1.74
N PHE A 66 3.68 -16.41 -2.96
CA PHE A 66 3.71 -17.21 -4.19
C PHE A 66 5.07 -17.89 -4.40
N ALA A 67 6.17 -17.22 -4.06
CA ALA A 67 7.51 -17.80 -4.09
C ALA A 67 7.64 -18.97 -3.10
N TYR A 68 7.09 -18.83 -1.89
CA TYR A 68 7.10 -19.89 -0.87
C TYR A 68 6.26 -21.10 -1.27
N ASN A 69 5.08 -20.89 -1.88
CA ASN A 69 4.20 -21.97 -2.32
C ASN A 69 4.66 -22.68 -3.62
N ARG A 70 5.84 -22.32 -4.16
CA ARG A 70 6.39 -22.84 -5.43
C ARG A 70 5.51 -22.59 -6.66
N GLU A 71 4.64 -21.60 -6.61
CA GLU A 71 3.75 -21.24 -7.72
C GLU A 71 4.43 -20.23 -8.66
N GLY A 72 5.45 -20.72 -9.38
CA GLY A 72 6.41 -19.88 -10.13
C GLY A 72 5.79 -18.91 -11.14
N ARG A 73 4.69 -19.28 -11.82
CA ARG A 73 3.99 -18.37 -12.75
C ARG A 73 3.34 -17.19 -12.03
N GLN A 74 2.74 -17.42 -10.87
CA GLN A 74 2.05 -16.37 -10.11
C GLN A 74 3.06 -15.49 -9.37
N ALA A 75 4.15 -16.09 -8.88
CA ALA A 75 5.29 -15.35 -8.33
C ALA A 75 5.90 -14.41 -9.38
N LEU A 76 6.09 -14.87 -10.62
CA LEU A 76 6.59 -14.03 -11.72
C LEU A 76 5.67 -12.85 -12.01
N VAL A 77 4.36 -13.09 -12.17
CA VAL A 77 3.40 -12.01 -12.46
C VAL A 77 3.36 -10.98 -11.33
N SER A 78 3.26 -11.42 -10.07
CA SER A 78 3.26 -10.51 -8.91
C SER A 78 4.59 -9.76 -8.76
N GLY A 79 5.72 -10.42 -9.04
CA GLY A 79 7.04 -9.80 -9.05
C GLY A 79 7.19 -8.73 -10.13
N THR A 80 6.62 -8.95 -11.33
CA THR A 80 6.56 -7.91 -12.38
C THR A 80 5.78 -6.68 -11.90
N VAL A 81 4.63 -6.89 -11.28
CA VAL A 81 3.81 -5.78 -10.73
C VAL A 81 4.58 -5.03 -9.64
N PHE A 82 5.27 -5.74 -8.75
CA PHE A 82 6.11 -5.13 -7.72
C PHE A 82 7.24 -4.29 -8.32
N ALA A 83 7.91 -4.80 -9.36
CA ALA A 83 8.98 -4.09 -10.06
C ALA A 83 8.47 -2.79 -10.72
N ILE A 84 7.30 -2.84 -11.35
CA ILE A 84 6.65 -1.64 -11.94
C ILE A 84 6.31 -0.64 -10.83
N LEU A 85 5.77 -1.10 -9.69
CA LEU A 85 5.45 -0.25 -8.53
C LEU A 85 6.69 0.46 -7.97
N MET A 86 7.79 -0.26 -7.81
CA MET A 86 9.07 0.32 -7.38
C MET A 86 9.61 1.33 -8.37
N LEU A 87 9.51 1.04 -9.67
CA LEU A 87 9.89 1.98 -10.71
C LEU A 87 9.02 3.24 -10.68
N SER A 88 7.70 3.12 -10.51
CA SER A 88 6.80 4.27 -10.41
C SER A 88 7.10 5.14 -9.19
N ILE A 89 7.38 4.53 -8.04
CA ILE A 89 7.77 5.28 -6.82
C ILE A 89 9.11 5.97 -7.03
N PHE A 90 10.09 5.27 -7.61
CA PHE A 90 11.39 5.82 -7.90
C PHE A 90 11.31 7.00 -8.88
N LEU A 91 10.57 6.86 -9.98
CA LEU A 91 10.36 7.94 -10.94
C LEU A 91 9.60 9.12 -10.33
N GLY A 92 8.56 8.86 -9.53
CA GLY A 92 7.83 9.91 -8.82
C GLY A 92 8.72 10.69 -7.86
N PHE A 93 9.61 9.99 -7.15
CA PHE A 93 10.63 10.62 -6.30
C PHE A 93 11.61 11.45 -7.14
N VAL A 94 12.22 10.87 -8.16
CA VAL A 94 13.19 11.57 -9.03
C VAL A 94 12.58 12.82 -9.67
N MET A 95 11.35 12.74 -10.18
CA MET A 95 10.65 13.87 -10.82
C MET A 95 10.27 14.97 -9.81
N HIS A 96 10.03 14.64 -8.54
CA HIS A 96 9.76 15.63 -7.51
C HIS A 96 11.05 16.35 -7.04
N PHE A 97 12.20 15.65 -7.07
CA PHE A 97 13.49 16.18 -6.64
C PHE A 97 14.39 16.68 -7.79
N SER A 98 13.98 16.48 -9.05
CA SER A 98 14.61 17.13 -10.20
C SER A 98 14.00 18.53 -10.36
N PRO A 99 14.79 19.61 -10.23
CA PRO A 99 14.33 20.97 -10.44
C PRO A 99 13.87 21.24 -11.89
#